data_AF-A0A4Y8A9Z5-F1
#
_entry.id   AF-A0A4Y8A9Z5-F1
#
_cell.length_a   1.000
_cell.length_b   1.000
_cell.length_c   1.000
_cell.angle_alpha   90.00
_cell.angle_beta   90.00
_cell.angle_gamma   90.00
#
_symmetry.space_group_name_H-M   'P 1'
#
loop_
_entity.id
_entity.type
_entity.pdbx_description
1 polymer ?
#
loop_
_entity_poly.entity_id
_entity_poly.type
_entity_poly.pdbx_seq_one_letter_code
_entity_poly.pdbx_strand_id
1 'polypeptide(L)'
;MTTLIVKVDDERIESLKKILSEIPYVHEVEVEETTSQLNDPQSTYERIKKIQEEIGDKKLFENIKDPSEWQREIRKEWDRDF
;
A
#
# COMPACT_ATOMS: atom_id res chain seq x y z
N MET A 1 -13.30 30.04 -23.74
CA MET A 1 -13.41 29.10 -22.61
C MET A 1 -12.14 29.24 -21.81
N THR A 2 -12.25 29.53 -20.51
CA THR A 2 -11.09 29.78 -19.65
C THR A 2 -11.11 28.75 -18.54
N THR A 3 -10.02 28.01 -18.38
CA THR A 3 -9.90 26.97 -17.36
C THR A 3 -9.16 27.54 -16.15
N LEU A 4 -9.73 27.36 -14.96
CA LEU A 4 -9.11 27.73 -13.69
C LEU A 4 -8.68 26.46 -12.97
N ILE A 5 -7.40 26.34 -12.63
CA ILE A 5 -6.86 25.22 -11.85
C ILE A 5 -6.66 25.68 -10.41
N VAL A 6 -7.37 25.05 -9.47
CA VAL A 6 -7.31 25.37 -8.04
C VAL A 6 -6.74 24.16 -7.30
N LYS A 7 -5.68 24.37 -6.52
CA LYS A 7 -5.07 23.34 -5.66
C LYS A 7 -5.44 23.61 -4.21
N VAL A 8 -5.95 22.61 -3.51
CA VAL A 8 -6.39 22.69 -2.12
C VAL A 8 -5.95 21.45 -1.36
N ASP A 9 -5.58 21.61 -0.09
CA ASP A 9 -5.24 20.50 0.80
C ASP A 9 -6.51 19.71 1.20
N ASP A 10 -6.41 18.37 1.17
CA ASP A 10 -7.49 17.36 1.03
C ASP A 10 -8.81 17.61 1.76
N GLU A 11 -8.79 18.15 2.98
CA GLU A 11 -9.97 18.22 3.86
C GLU A 11 -11.11 19.12 3.35
N ARG A 12 -10.86 19.97 2.35
CA ARG A 12 -11.85 20.96 1.87
C ARG A 12 -12.32 20.75 0.44
N ILE A 13 -11.88 19.66 -0.22
CA ILE A 13 -12.20 19.40 -1.64
C ILE A 13 -13.71 19.27 -1.85
N GLU A 14 -14.43 18.53 -1.02
CA GLU A 14 -15.88 18.33 -1.18
C GLU A 14 -16.68 19.63 -1.03
N SER A 15 -16.31 20.46 -0.05
CA SER A 15 -16.96 21.75 0.19
C SER A 15 -16.69 22.72 -0.96
N LEU A 16 -15.47 22.75 -1.48
CA LEU A 16 -15.13 23.61 -2.61
C LEU A 16 -15.83 23.15 -3.90
N LYS A 17 -15.88 21.84 -4.16
CA LYS A 17 -16.60 21.28 -5.31
C LYS A 17 -18.06 21.70 -5.32
N LYS A 18 -18.74 21.63 -4.16
CA LYS A 18 -20.12 22.06 -4.02
C LYS A 18 -20.29 23.56 -4.35
N ILE A 19 -19.45 24.41 -3.76
CA ILE A 19 -19.50 25.86 -4.01
C ILE A 19 -19.28 26.16 -5.49
N LEU A 20 -18.29 25.54 -6.14
CA LEU A 20 -18.00 25.78 -7.55
C LEU A 20 -19.12 25.29 -8.47
N SER A 21 -19.78 24.18 -8.13
CA SER A 21 -20.92 23.65 -8.90
C SER A 21 -22.19 24.50 -8.81
N GLU A 22 -22.32 25.33 -7.77
CA GLU A 22 -23.47 26.22 -7.59
C GLU A 22 -23.33 27.55 -8.36
N ILE A 23 -22.16 27.83 -8.96
CA ILE A 23 -21.91 29.07 -9.71
C ILE A 23 -22.48 28.93 -11.13
N PRO A 24 -23.43 29.79 -11.56
CA PRO A 24 -24.13 29.65 -12.85
C PRO A 24 -23.26 29.63 -14.11
N TYR A 25 -22.03 30.15 -14.00
CA TYR A 25 -21.10 30.29 -15.12
C TYR A 25 -20.03 29.19 -15.17
N VAL A 26 -20.02 28.29 -14.18
CA VAL A 26 -19.11 27.14 -14.16
C VAL A 26 -19.77 26.03 -14.97
N HIS A 27 -19.13 25.70 -16.09
CA HIS A 27 -19.63 24.66 -16.99
C HIS A 27 -19.37 23.25 -16.44
N GLU A 28 -18.20 23.05 -15.85
CA GLU A 28 -17.74 21.75 -15.37
C GLU A 28 -16.70 21.93 -14.25
N VAL A 29 -16.71 21.01 -13.28
CA VAL A 29 -15.72 20.94 -12.19
C VAL A 29 -15.09 19.56 -12.22
N GLU A 30 -13.90 19.48 -12.78
CA GLU A 30 -13.08 18.28 -12.74
C GLU A 30 -12.20 18.31 -11.49
N VAL A 31 -12.26 17.23 -10.71
CA VAL A 31 -11.29 16.99 -9.65
C VAL A 31 -10.23 16.11 -10.30
N GLU A 32 -9.04 16.67 -10.49
CA GLU A 32 -7.87 15.85 -10.72
C GLU A 32 -7.62 15.12 -9.40
N GLU A 33 -8.30 13.98 -9.21
CA GLU A 33 -7.89 12.99 -8.24
C GLU A 33 -6.47 12.66 -8.65
N THR A 34 -5.53 13.32 -7.97
CA THR A 34 -4.16 12.87 -8.00
C THR A 34 -4.28 11.50 -7.36
N THR A 35 -4.47 10.49 -8.21
CA THR A 35 -3.98 9.15 -7.99
C THR A 35 -2.47 9.28 -7.92
N SER A 36 -1.99 10.04 -6.94
CA SER A 36 -1.14 9.48 -5.93
C SER A 36 -1.77 8.14 -5.57
N GLN A 37 -1.48 7.15 -6.40
CA GLN A 37 -0.87 5.91 -5.98
C GLN A 37 0.22 6.26 -4.96
N LEU A 38 -0.19 6.77 -3.80
CA LEU A 38 0.33 6.32 -2.54
C LEU A 38 0.04 4.84 -2.62
N ASN A 39 1.02 4.10 -3.16
CA ASN A 39 1.22 2.70 -2.93
C ASN A 39 1.48 2.53 -1.42
N ASP A 40 0.56 2.99 -0.60
CA ASP A 40 0.45 2.58 0.78
C ASP A 40 -0.16 1.19 0.75
N PRO A 41 0.37 0.36 1.62
CA PRO A 41 0.82 -0.95 1.27
C PRO A 41 -0.39 -1.83 0.97
N GLN A 42 -0.26 -2.79 0.03
CA GLN A 42 -1.17 -3.95 -0.05
C GLN A 42 -1.66 -4.24 1.36
N SER A 43 -2.98 -4.17 1.58
CA SER A 43 -3.57 -4.34 2.90
C SER A 43 -2.85 -5.50 3.60
N THR A 44 -2.57 -5.43 4.90
CA THR A 44 -1.89 -6.52 5.62
C THR A 44 -2.48 -7.89 5.25
N TYR A 45 -3.79 -7.92 5.01
CA TYR A 45 -4.51 -9.04 4.44
C TYR A 45 -4.00 -9.49 3.05
N GLU A 46 -3.92 -8.59 2.07
CA GLU A 46 -3.43 -8.88 0.72
C GLU A 46 -1.96 -9.33 0.70
N ARG A 47 -1.14 -8.77 1.59
CA ARG A 47 0.25 -9.22 1.78
C ARG A 47 0.30 -10.65 2.29
N ILE A 48 -0.46 -10.95 3.34
CA ILE A 48 -0.55 -12.30 3.91
C ILE A 48 -1.10 -13.28 2.87
N LYS A 49 -2.14 -12.89 2.13
CA LYS A 49 -2.73 -13.70 1.05
C LYS A 49 -1.71 -14.03 -0.02
N LYS A 50 -0.94 -13.05 -0.49
CA LYS A 50 0.12 -13.26 -1.48
C LYS A 50 1.22 -14.20 -0.96
N ILE A 51 1.68 -14.01 0.28
CA ILE A 51 2.66 -14.92 0.91
C ILE A 51 2.10 -16.35 0.99
N GLN A 52 0.82 -16.49 1.36
CA GLN A 52 0.16 -17.79 1.43
C GLN A 52 0.03 -18.46 0.06
N GLU A 53 -0.31 -17.70 -0.99
CA GLU A 53 -0.37 -18.20 -2.37
C GLU A 53 1.01 -18.61 -2.92
N GLU A 54 2.07 -17.84 -2.62
CA GLU A 54 3.44 -18.14 -3.03
C GLU A 54 4.03 -19.37 -2.32
N ILE A 55 3.67 -19.58 -1.05
CA ILE A 55 4.05 -20.76 -0.27
C ILE A 55 3.21 -21.97 -0.71
N GLY A 56 1.90 -21.82 -0.93
CA GLY A 56 1.00 -22.90 -1.33
C GLY A 56 1.16 -24.14 -0.43
N ASP A 57 1.27 -25.32 -1.05
CA ASP A 57 1.51 -26.61 -0.37
C ASP A 57 3.00 -26.96 -0.21
N LYS A 58 3.90 -25.97 -0.32
CA LYS A 58 5.32 -26.24 -0.19
C LYS A 58 5.63 -26.75 1.21
N LYS A 59 6.23 -27.93 1.23
CA LYS A 59 6.71 -28.64 2.42
C LYS A 59 8.04 -28.06 2.92
N LEU A 60 8.05 -26.75 3.20
CA LEU A 60 9.26 -25.95 3.46
C LEU A 60 10.12 -26.46 4.62
N PHE A 61 9.50 -27.14 5.59
CA PHE A 61 10.16 -27.58 6.81
C PHE A 61 10.25 -29.09 6.98
N GLU A 62 9.87 -29.89 5.97
CA GLU A 62 9.87 -31.36 6.08
C GLU A 62 11.27 -31.96 6.23
N ASN A 63 12.30 -31.25 5.79
CA ASN A 63 13.68 -31.70 5.89
C ASN A 63 14.35 -31.29 7.22
N ILE A 64 13.64 -30.59 8.10
CA ILE A 64 14.14 -30.22 9.42
C ILE A 64 13.88 -31.38 10.39
N LYS A 65 14.93 -32.17 10.65
CA LYS A 65 14.85 -33.32 11.57
C LYS A 65 14.81 -32.91 13.04
N ASP A 66 15.64 -31.92 13.42
CA ASP A 66 15.67 -31.34 14.76
C ASP A 66 15.54 -29.81 14.64
N PRO A 67 14.37 -29.24 14.96
CA PRO A 67 14.16 -27.79 14.92
C PRO A 67 15.09 -27.01 15.85
N SER A 68 15.46 -27.59 17.00
CA SER A 68 16.32 -26.92 18.00
C SER A 68 17.76 -26.84 17.50
N GLU A 69 18.26 -27.91 16.89
CA GLU A 69 19.59 -27.91 16.27
C GLU A 69 19.63 -26.99 15.04
N TRP A 70 18.61 -27.06 14.17
CA TRP A 70 18.49 -26.17 13.01
C TRP A 70 18.49 -24.68 13.41
N GLN A 71 17.76 -24.31 14.47
CA GLN A 71 17.78 -22.95 15.01
C GLN A 71 19.15 -22.55 15.58
N ARG A 72 19.87 -23.48 16.21
CA ARG A 72 21.22 -23.23 16.74
C ARG A 72 22.24 -23.04 15.62
N GLU A 73 22.17 -23.85 14.56
CA GLU A 73 23.03 -23.70 13.38
C GLU A 73 22.78 -22.37 12.68
N ILE A 74 21.51 -21.98 12.45
CA ILE A 74 21.20 -20.65 11.94
C ILE A 74 21.81 -19.58 12.85
N ARG A 75 21.59 -19.64 14.17
CA ARG A 75 22.15 -18.64 15.10
C ARG A 75 23.68 -18.55 15.05
N LYS A 76 24.37 -19.68 14.95
CA LYS A 76 25.84 -19.70 14.79
C LYS A 76 26.29 -19.00 13.50
N GLU A 77 25.49 -18.99 12.44
CA GLU A 77 25.79 -18.21 11.23
C GLU A 77 25.76 -16.69 11.48
N TRP A 78 24.99 -16.21 12.47
CA TRP A 78 24.97 -14.81 12.90
C TRP A 78 26.11 -14.46 13.86
N ASP A 79 26.63 -15.46 14.58
CA ASP A 79 27.74 -15.30 15.54
C ASP A 79 29.13 -15.38 14.87
N ARG A 80 29.20 -15.50 13.52
CA ARG A 80 30.45 -15.39 12.76
C ARG A 80 30.72 -13.94 12.37
N ASP A 81 31.30 -13.21 13.32
CA ASP A 81 32.35 -12.18 13.16
C ASP A 81 32.23 -11.12 14.28
N PHE A 82 32.85 -11.41 15.42
CA PHE A 82 33.55 -10.43 16.27
C PHE A 82 34.76 -11.10 16.94
#